data_AF-A0A914IZM0-F1
#
_entry.id   AF-A0A914IZM0-F1
#
_cell.length_a   1.000
_cell.length_b   1.000
_cell.length_c   1.000
_cell.angle_alpha   90.00
_cell.angle_beta   90.00
_cell.angle_gamma   90.00
#
_symmetry.space_group_name_H-M   'P 1'
#
loop_
_entity.id
_entity.type
_entity.pdbx_description
1 polymer ?
#
loop_
_entity_poly.entity_id
_entity_poly.type
_entity_poly.pdbx_seq_one_letter_code
_entity_poly.pdbx_strand_id
1 'polypeptide(L)'
;MAPRTVKKTLAAGKGLLPEFNDNDKAIFDYEILVPLVNVNEEGFPEDKDLYKTIDTTKKPYPNGYGKPLELVFGKKFQMPIMETCLKTMLVDEISQFDIDKKDALALPMVASKLRNISRAEVDKNYKDEHHHHCAAMGPIKTGYPELDDFMNNPSPIRLIIHLKQYIPADQYKADSWQMNDETKLRTVDQLKEEGNRLFKEKEFVLATEKYREALTILDTLLLKEKPGDTEWTELDKKNIPLYLNLSQCYLNLNRFYEARGAAEEALKRDPGNEKALYRRAKSKIGTWDLDEAEEDLIEMARKHPESKTLAQKELEIVHRKKLEKKQSDKSVYKAMFTANASGENK
;
A
#
# COMPACT_ATOMS: atom_id res chain seq x y z
N MET A 1 12.25 -7.69 44.36
CA MET A 1 12.26 -7.20 42.95
C MET A 1 13.12 -8.15 42.13
N ALA A 2 12.47 -9.02 41.36
CA ALA A 2 13.04 -9.91 40.34
C ALA A 2 11.87 -10.43 39.48
N PRO A 3 12.04 -10.78 38.20
CA PRO A 3 12.94 -10.22 37.20
C PRO A 3 12.18 -9.50 36.06
N ARG A 4 12.86 -8.50 35.47
CA ARG A 4 12.76 -8.16 34.05
C ARG A 4 13.04 -9.45 33.26
N THR A 5 12.17 -9.78 32.31
CA THR A 5 12.19 -10.97 31.43
C THR A 5 13.47 -11.82 31.46
N VAL A 6 13.37 -13.09 31.87
CA VAL A 6 14.51 -14.03 31.94
C VAL A 6 14.48 -14.96 30.74
N LYS A 7 15.61 -15.05 30.02
CA LYS A 7 15.80 -15.97 28.90
C LYS A 7 16.52 -17.25 29.34
N LYS A 8 16.03 -18.41 28.88
CA LYS A 8 16.70 -19.71 28.95
C LYS A 8 16.70 -20.36 27.56
N THR A 9 17.88 -20.61 27.00
CA THR A 9 18.00 -21.30 25.71
C THR A 9 17.75 -22.79 25.91
N LEU A 10 16.74 -23.33 25.22
CA LEU A 10 16.38 -24.75 25.26
C LEU A 10 17.09 -25.56 24.17
N ALA A 11 17.28 -24.96 22.99
CA ALA A 11 18.08 -25.50 21.90
C ALA A 11 18.87 -24.37 21.24
N ALA A 12 20.17 -24.57 21.06
CA ALA A 12 21.04 -23.57 20.42
C ALA A 12 20.69 -23.42 18.93
N GLY A 13 20.68 -22.17 18.46
CA GLY A 13 20.54 -21.86 17.04
C GLY A 13 21.86 -21.96 16.28
N LYS A 14 21.86 -21.43 15.05
CA LYS A 14 22.96 -21.50 14.09
C LYS A 14 23.38 -20.11 13.64
N GLY A 15 24.65 -20.00 13.24
CA GLY A 15 25.20 -18.77 12.67
C GLY A 15 25.48 -17.67 13.71
N LEU A 16 25.48 -16.44 13.23
CA LEU A 16 25.68 -15.23 14.05
C LEU A 16 24.32 -14.63 14.44
N LEU A 17 24.32 -13.84 15.52
CA LEU A 17 23.14 -13.08 15.94
C LEU A 17 22.76 -12.09 14.83
N PRO A 18 21.53 -12.16 14.29
CA PRO A 18 21.07 -11.17 13.33
C PRO A 18 21.06 -9.76 13.93
N GLU A 19 21.19 -8.74 13.08
CA GLU A 19 21.14 -7.34 13.53
C GLU A 19 19.73 -6.89 13.93
N PHE A 20 18.69 -7.49 13.32
CA PHE A 20 17.28 -7.14 13.55
C PHE A 20 17.01 -5.64 13.39
N ASN A 21 17.43 -5.11 12.24
CA ASN A 21 17.22 -3.74 11.83
C ASN A 21 15.73 -3.46 11.56
N ASP A 22 15.35 -2.19 11.56
CA ASP A 22 13.99 -1.79 11.22
C ASP A 22 13.61 -2.30 9.82
N ASN A 23 12.40 -2.84 9.71
CA ASN A 23 11.87 -3.53 8.53
C ASN A 23 12.46 -4.91 8.23
N ASP A 24 13.38 -5.45 9.03
CA ASP A 24 13.71 -6.87 8.92
C ASP A 24 12.50 -7.73 9.31
N LYS A 25 12.48 -8.98 8.85
CA LYS A 25 11.40 -9.92 9.13
C LYS A 25 11.92 -11.14 9.91
N ALA A 26 11.18 -11.54 10.94
CA ALA A 26 11.34 -12.83 11.60
C ALA A 26 10.10 -13.72 11.35
N ILE A 27 10.35 -15.00 11.10
CA ILE A 27 9.31 -16.04 11.02
C ILE A 27 9.58 -17.03 12.14
N PHE A 28 8.60 -17.26 13.01
CA PHE A 28 8.80 -18.07 14.21
C PHE A 28 7.53 -18.80 14.66
N ASP A 29 7.72 -19.92 15.35
CA ASP A 29 6.65 -20.52 16.15
C ASP A 29 6.72 -20.03 17.58
N TYR A 30 5.56 -19.95 18.23
CA TYR A 30 5.50 -19.68 19.67
C TYR A 30 4.51 -20.59 20.42
N GLU A 31 4.74 -20.73 21.72
CA GLU A 31 3.81 -21.31 22.69
C GLU A 31 3.79 -20.40 23.93
N ILE A 32 2.59 -20.02 24.38
CA ILE A 32 2.40 -19.15 25.54
C ILE A 32 1.71 -19.94 26.65
N LEU A 33 2.38 -19.96 27.80
CA LEU A 33 2.06 -20.77 28.95
C LEU A 33 1.79 -19.86 30.16
N VAL A 34 0.69 -20.12 30.87
CA VAL A 34 0.38 -19.49 32.15
C VAL A 34 0.71 -20.49 33.27
N PRO A 35 1.51 -20.10 34.28
CA PRO A 35 1.81 -20.96 35.43
C PRO A 35 0.56 -21.20 36.27
N LEU A 36 0.40 -22.43 36.77
CA LEU A 36 -0.67 -22.83 37.69
C LEU A 36 -0.32 -22.59 39.17
N VAL A 37 0.88 -22.08 39.43
CA VAL A 37 1.44 -21.77 40.76
C VAL A 37 1.69 -20.28 40.92
N ASN A 38 1.87 -19.81 42.16
CA ASN A 38 2.17 -18.40 42.41
C ASN A 38 3.66 -18.12 42.19
N VAL A 39 4.03 -17.70 40.98
CA VAL A 39 5.43 -17.46 40.62
C VAL A 39 6.13 -16.36 41.41
N ASN A 40 5.39 -15.48 42.11
CA ASN A 40 6.00 -14.47 42.97
C ASN A 40 6.52 -15.07 44.29
N GLU A 41 5.97 -16.20 44.71
CA GLU A 41 6.34 -16.93 45.92
C GLU A 41 7.25 -18.11 45.60
N GLU A 42 6.90 -18.88 44.56
CA GLU A 42 7.54 -20.15 44.22
C GLU A 42 8.56 -20.03 43.08
N GLY A 43 8.59 -18.89 42.38
CA GLY A 43 9.33 -18.75 41.13
C GLY A 43 8.64 -19.44 39.95
N PHE A 44 9.23 -19.34 38.76
CA PHE A 44 8.71 -20.04 37.59
C PHE A 44 9.06 -21.54 37.67
N PRO A 45 8.08 -22.45 37.67
CA PRO A 45 8.36 -23.88 37.75
C PRO A 45 9.12 -24.39 36.52
N GLU A 46 9.93 -25.44 36.69
CA GLU A 46 10.60 -26.11 35.56
C GLU A 46 9.68 -27.16 34.90
N ASP A 47 8.76 -27.75 35.67
CA ASP A 47 7.83 -28.76 35.19
C ASP A 47 6.75 -28.15 34.27
N LYS A 48 6.58 -28.70 33.07
CA LYS A 48 5.59 -28.26 32.09
C LYS A 48 4.15 -28.56 32.54
N ASP A 49 3.94 -29.58 33.37
CA ASP A 49 2.60 -29.96 33.85
C ASP A 49 2.00 -28.92 34.81
N LEU A 50 2.84 -28.03 35.34
CA LEU A 50 2.45 -26.87 36.14
C LEU A 50 2.09 -25.64 35.30
N TYR A 51 1.86 -25.83 34.00
CA TYR A 51 1.46 -24.76 33.08
C TYR A 51 0.20 -25.11 32.30
N LYS A 52 -0.59 -24.07 31.98
CA LYS A 52 -1.67 -24.12 31.01
C LYS A 52 -1.27 -23.36 29.75
N THR A 53 -1.30 -24.02 28.60
CA THR A 53 -1.14 -23.33 27.30
C THR A 53 -2.37 -22.48 27.01
N ILE A 54 -2.16 -21.18 26.78
CA ILE A 54 -3.22 -20.23 26.45
C ILE A 54 -3.16 -19.74 25.01
N ASP A 55 -2.03 -19.88 24.30
CA ASP A 55 -1.99 -19.58 22.87
C ASP A 55 -0.77 -20.24 22.20
N THR A 56 -0.87 -20.56 20.91
CA THR A 56 0.26 -21.15 20.16
C THR A 56 0.08 -21.00 18.65
N THR A 57 1.19 -20.95 17.91
CA THR A 57 1.18 -21.08 16.44
C THR A 57 0.94 -22.50 15.95
N LYS A 58 1.17 -23.52 16.79
CA LYS A 58 1.18 -24.93 16.37
C LYS A 58 -0.20 -25.57 16.30
N LYS A 59 -1.23 -24.92 16.87
CA LYS A 59 -2.63 -25.39 16.84
C LYS A 59 -3.47 -24.39 16.04
N PRO A 60 -4.38 -24.84 15.17
CA PRO A 60 -5.30 -23.94 14.47
C PRO A 60 -6.39 -23.39 15.40
N TYR A 61 -7.22 -22.49 14.86
CA TYR A 61 -8.46 -22.07 15.51
C TYR A 61 -9.26 -23.28 16.05
N PRO A 62 -9.85 -23.20 17.27
CA PRO A 62 -9.96 -22.03 18.14
C PRO A 62 -8.81 -21.81 19.13
N ASN A 63 -7.84 -22.73 19.19
CA ASN A 63 -6.87 -22.80 20.28
C ASN A 63 -5.50 -22.19 19.93
N GLY A 64 -5.38 -21.53 18.77
CA GLY A 64 -4.15 -20.93 18.30
C GLY A 64 -4.25 -20.38 16.89
N TYR A 65 -3.11 -19.99 16.34
CA TYR A 65 -3.00 -19.37 15.01
C TYR A 65 -2.89 -20.39 13.86
N GLY A 66 -2.28 -21.54 14.11
CA GLY A 66 -2.16 -22.65 13.16
C GLY A 66 -1.04 -22.54 12.13
N LYS A 67 -0.25 -21.47 12.13
CA LYS A 67 0.92 -21.30 11.26
C LYS A 67 1.99 -20.41 11.92
N PRO A 68 3.25 -20.45 11.45
CA PRO A 68 4.30 -19.58 11.97
C PRO A 68 3.89 -18.11 11.88
N LEU A 69 4.24 -17.33 12.91
CA LEU A 69 3.97 -15.91 12.93
C LEU A 69 5.08 -15.16 12.20
N GLU A 70 4.68 -14.19 11.36
CA GLU A 70 5.58 -13.23 10.75
C GLU A 70 5.56 -11.92 11.53
N LEU A 71 6.74 -11.46 11.95
CA LEU A 71 6.92 -10.16 12.59
C LEU A 71 7.90 -9.32 11.78
N VAL A 72 7.53 -8.06 11.54
CA VAL A 72 8.41 -7.06 10.91
C VAL A 72 8.87 -6.07 11.98
N PHE A 73 10.19 -5.96 12.17
CA PHE A 73 10.78 -5.14 13.22
C PHE A 73 10.53 -3.64 12.99
N GLY A 74 10.33 -2.90 14.08
CA GLY A 74 10.12 -1.45 14.05
C GLY A 74 8.71 -1.02 13.64
N LYS A 75 7.78 -1.96 13.41
CA LYS A 75 6.37 -1.67 13.04
C LYS A 75 5.42 -1.51 14.22
N LYS A 76 5.93 -1.27 15.43
CA LYS A 76 5.15 -1.12 16.67
C LYS A 76 4.15 -2.28 16.84
N PHE A 77 4.66 -3.52 16.80
CA PHE A 77 3.82 -4.68 17.06
C PHE A 77 3.12 -4.55 18.42
N GLN A 78 1.86 -4.96 18.52
CA GLN A 78 1.01 -4.69 19.69
C GLN A 78 1.50 -5.38 20.98
N MET A 79 2.43 -6.33 20.89
CA MET A 79 3.14 -6.94 22.02
C MET A 79 4.66 -6.74 21.89
N PRO A 80 5.20 -5.58 22.29
CA PRO A 80 6.60 -5.20 22.05
C PRO A 80 7.64 -6.16 22.67
N ILE A 81 7.26 -6.89 23.71
CA ILE A 81 8.15 -7.85 24.36
C ILE A 81 8.56 -8.97 23.40
N MET A 82 7.72 -9.35 22.42
CA MET A 82 8.09 -10.36 21.41
C MET A 82 9.28 -9.90 20.55
N GLU A 83 9.28 -8.63 20.10
CA GLU A 83 10.43 -8.07 19.37
C GLU A 83 11.70 -8.11 20.22
N THR A 84 11.58 -7.75 21.50
CA THR A 84 12.70 -7.78 22.46
C THR A 84 13.26 -9.20 22.64
N CYS A 85 12.39 -10.21 22.76
CA CYS A 85 12.80 -11.61 22.87
C CYS A 85 13.54 -12.08 21.60
N LEU A 86 12.95 -11.83 20.43
CA LEU A 86 13.51 -12.25 19.13
C LEU A 86 14.90 -11.66 18.89
N LYS A 87 15.14 -10.39 19.27
CA LYS A 87 16.44 -9.70 19.14
C LYS A 87 17.61 -10.38 19.86
N THR A 88 17.32 -11.34 20.74
CA THR A 88 18.35 -12.09 21.47
C THR A 88 18.63 -13.47 20.87
N MET A 89 17.90 -13.90 19.84
CA MET A 89 17.89 -15.28 19.36
C MET A 89 18.69 -15.47 18.06
N LEU A 90 19.39 -16.59 17.97
CA LEU A 90 19.95 -17.10 16.72
C LEU A 90 18.88 -17.75 15.85
N VAL A 91 19.11 -17.85 14.55
CA VAL A 91 18.22 -18.60 13.64
C VAL A 91 18.25 -20.08 14.02
N ASP A 92 17.09 -20.73 13.99
CA ASP A 92 16.83 -22.11 14.44
C ASP A 92 16.96 -22.31 15.97
N GLU A 93 17.13 -21.24 16.75
CA GLU A 93 17.17 -21.31 18.21
C GLU A 93 15.77 -21.56 18.79
N ILE A 94 15.70 -22.36 19.86
CA ILE A 94 14.52 -22.50 20.71
C ILE A 94 14.85 -21.91 22.08
N SER A 95 14.12 -20.86 22.47
CA SER A 95 14.32 -20.18 23.75
C SER A 95 13.03 -20.00 24.50
N GLN A 96 13.14 -20.14 25.81
CA GLN A 96 12.12 -19.85 26.80
C GLN A 96 12.36 -18.46 27.38
N PHE A 97 11.27 -17.71 27.58
CA PHE A 97 11.27 -16.39 28.18
C PHE A 97 10.21 -16.34 29.29
N ASP A 98 10.64 -16.10 30.52
CA ASP A 98 9.75 -15.88 31.66
C ASP A 98 9.47 -14.39 31.78
N ILE A 99 8.23 -13.98 31.50
CA ILE A 99 7.79 -12.60 31.28
C ILE A 99 6.85 -12.16 32.40
N ASP A 100 7.10 -10.97 32.95
CA ASP A 100 6.25 -10.36 33.97
C ASP A 100 4.88 -9.96 33.41
N LYS A 101 3.84 -10.01 34.25
CA LYS A 101 2.46 -9.69 33.87
C LYS A 101 2.32 -8.32 33.20
N LYS A 102 3.13 -7.32 33.58
CA LYS A 102 3.06 -5.96 33.00
C LYS A 102 3.42 -5.92 31.51
N ASP A 103 4.30 -6.83 31.07
CA ASP A 103 4.78 -6.92 29.69
C ASP A 103 3.89 -7.89 28.86
N ALA A 104 2.96 -8.60 29.51
CA ALA A 104 2.01 -9.52 28.91
C ALA A 104 0.59 -8.95 28.74
N LEU A 105 0.31 -7.71 29.16
CA LEU A 105 -1.05 -7.13 29.17
C LEU A 105 -1.73 -7.09 27.79
N ALA A 106 -0.96 -6.95 26.70
CA ALA A 106 -1.50 -6.92 25.35
C ALA A 106 -1.86 -8.30 24.78
N LEU A 107 -1.45 -9.39 25.46
CA LEU A 107 -1.58 -10.75 24.98
C LEU A 107 -3.01 -11.13 24.57
N PRO A 108 -4.06 -10.90 25.39
CA PRO A 108 -5.42 -11.31 25.03
C PRO A 108 -5.90 -10.73 23.70
N MET A 109 -5.55 -9.47 23.42
CA MET A 109 -5.94 -8.79 22.18
C MET A 109 -5.14 -9.26 20.97
N VAL A 110 -3.86 -9.57 21.15
CA VAL A 110 -3.02 -10.09 20.07
C VAL A 110 -3.44 -11.52 19.72
N ALA A 111 -3.58 -12.39 20.73
CA ALA A 111 -3.97 -13.79 20.54
C ALA A 111 -5.37 -13.89 19.91
N SER A 112 -6.35 -13.10 20.35
CA SER A 112 -7.70 -13.12 19.78
C SER A 112 -7.71 -12.72 18.30
N LYS A 113 -6.96 -11.69 17.91
CA LYS A 113 -6.80 -11.28 16.51
C LYS A 113 -6.18 -12.37 15.66
N LEU A 114 -5.10 -13.00 16.13
CA LEU A 114 -4.46 -14.09 15.41
C LEU A 114 -5.42 -15.28 15.24
N ARG A 115 -6.14 -15.67 16.28
CA ARG A 115 -7.15 -16.74 16.20
C ARG A 115 -8.29 -16.40 15.24
N ASN A 116 -8.76 -15.16 15.20
CA ASN A 116 -9.80 -14.73 14.26
C ASN A 116 -9.33 -14.76 12.80
N ILE A 117 -8.06 -14.38 12.54
CA ILE A 117 -7.45 -14.55 11.21
C ILE A 117 -7.42 -16.03 10.83
N SER A 118 -6.97 -16.91 11.75
CA SER A 118 -6.98 -18.36 11.55
C SER A 118 -8.39 -18.91 11.30
N ARG A 119 -9.39 -18.39 12.02
CA ARG A 119 -10.81 -18.76 11.84
C ARG A 119 -11.31 -18.45 10.43
N ALA A 120 -11.01 -17.27 9.90
CA ALA A 120 -11.43 -16.84 8.57
C ALA A 120 -10.88 -17.75 7.45
N GLU A 121 -9.74 -18.39 7.68
CA GLU A 121 -9.14 -19.35 6.73
C GLU A 121 -9.88 -20.70 6.72
N VAL A 122 -10.47 -21.10 7.85
CA VAL A 122 -11.16 -22.38 8.04
C VAL A 122 -12.68 -22.27 7.79
N ASP A 123 -13.30 -21.18 8.25
CA ASP A 123 -14.72 -20.89 8.11
C ASP A 123 -14.93 -19.76 7.09
N LYS A 124 -15.19 -20.13 5.84
CA LYS A 124 -15.43 -19.17 4.73
C LYS A 124 -16.67 -18.30 4.93
N ASN A 125 -17.58 -18.68 5.85
CA ASN A 125 -18.77 -17.90 6.18
C ASN A 125 -18.52 -16.92 7.33
N TYR A 126 -17.39 -17.04 8.02
CA TYR A 126 -16.99 -16.09 9.05
C TYR A 126 -16.63 -14.76 8.38
N LYS A 127 -17.42 -13.74 8.67
CA LYS A 127 -17.06 -12.34 8.41
C LYS A 127 -16.53 -11.77 9.71
N ASP A 128 -15.29 -11.32 9.70
CA ASP A 128 -14.75 -10.51 10.79
C ASP A 128 -15.60 -9.24 10.86
N GLU A 129 -16.55 -9.19 11.78
CA GLU A 129 -17.21 -7.94 12.14
C GLU A 129 -16.11 -7.11 12.78
N HIS A 130 -15.51 -6.20 12.00
CA HIS A 130 -14.69 -5.14 12.54
C HIS A 130 -15.52 -4.41 13.59
N HIS A 131 -15.35 -4.79 14.86
CA HIS A 131 -15.91 -4.07 15.98
C HIS A 131 -15.20 -2.72 16.01
N HIS A 132 -15.72 -1.76 15.23
CA HIS A 132 -15.45 -0.35 15.41
C HIS A 132 -15.76 -0.05 16.87
N HIS A 133 -14.71 0.06 17.69
CA HIS A 133 -14.83 0.38 19.10
C HIS A 133 -15.27 1.83 19.23
N CYS A 134 -16.58 2.05 19.17
CA CYS A 134 -17.20 3.23 19.74
C CYS A 134 -17.05 3.12 21.26
N ALA A 135 -16.54 4.17 21.90
CA ALA A 135 -16.14 4.22 23.30
C ALA A 135 -17.31 4.15 24.32
N ALA A 136 -18.42 3.49 24.00
CA ALA A 136 -19.62 3.46 24.82
C ALA A 136 -20.06 2.02 25.16
N MET A 137 -19.78 1.65 26.42
CA MET A 137 -20.52 0.70 27.27
C MET A 137 -20.31 -0.82 27.06
N GLY A 138 -19.31 -1.36 27.77
CA GLY A 138 -19.19 -2.78 28.13
C GLY A 138 -17.75 -3.17 28.50
N PRO A 139 -17.53 -4.22 29.31
CA PRO A 139 -16.19 -4.79 29.46
C PRO A 139 -15.74 -5.34 28.11
N ILE A 140 -14.53 -4.98 27.67
CA ILE A 140 -13.90 -5.52 26.46
C ILE A 140 -13.86 -7.04 26.60
N LYS A 141 -14.30 -7.78 25.59
CA LYS A 141 -14.23 -9.26 25.54
C LYS A 141 -13.55 -9.67 24.25
N THR A 142 -12.72 -10.70 24.34
CA THR A 142 -12.00 -11.31 23.23
C THR A 142 -12.81 -12.36 22.48
N GLY A 143 -13.87 -12.90 23.12
CA GLY A 143 -14.63 -14.03 22.61
C GLY A 143 -14.03 -15.40 22.94
N TYR A 144 -12.92 -15.44 23.70
CA TYR A 144 -12.24 -16.66 24.13
C TYR A 144 -12.14 -16.68 25.66
N PRO A 145 -12.80 -17.63 26.37
CA PRO A 145 -12.89 -17.62 27.83
C PRO A 145 -11.53 -17.54 28.54
N GLU A 146 -10.51 -18.23 28.03
CA GLU A 146 -9.17 -18.24 28.61
C GLU A 146 -8.42 -16.92 28.44
N LEU A 147 -8.66 -16.19 27.34
CA LEU A 147 -8.07 -14.86 27.12
C LEU A 147 -8.83 -13.79 27.91
N ASP A 148 -10.15 -13.94 28.05
CA ASP A 148 -10.97 -13.08 28.90
C ASP A 148 -10.61 -13.23 30.38
N ASP A 149 -10.36 -14.46 30.85
CA ASP A 149 -9.87 -14.70 32.21
C ASP A 149 -8.49 -14.06 32.43
N PHE A 150 -7.54 -14.26 31.50
CA PHE A 150 -6.22 -13.62 31.59
C PHE A 150 -6.31 -12.08 31.58
N MET A 151 -7.22 -11.51 30.80
CA MET A 151 -7.42 -10.06 30.74
C MET A 151 -7.94 -9.49 32.07
N ASN A 152 -8.84 -10.22 32.73
CA ASN A 152 -9.38 -9.82 34.04
C ASN A 152 -8.40 -10.10 35.18
N ASN A 153 -7.60 -11.16 35.06
CA ASN A 153 -6.63 -11.62 36.05
C ASN A 153 -5.22 -11.78 35.43
N PRO A 154 -4.52 -10.68 35.08
CA PRO A 154 -3.22 -10.78 34.43
C PRO A 154 -2.18 -11.47 35.31
N SER A 155 -1.50 -12.46 34.74
CA SER A 155 -0.45 -13.24 35.38
C SER A 155 0.84 -13.21 34.56
N PRO A 156 2.01 -13.47 35.19
CA PRO A 156 3.25 -13.69 34.45
C PRO A 156 3.11 -14.89 33.51
N ILE A 157 3.82 -14.88 32.39
CA ILE A 157 3.73 -15.92 31.37
C ILE A 157 5.11 -16.51 31.07
N ARG A 158 5.13 -17.75 30.60
CA ARG A 158 6.28 -18.34 29.93
C ARG A 158 6.01 -18.39 28.43
N LEU A 159 6.86 -17.72 27.67
CA LEU A 159 6.84 -17.67 26.21
C LEU A 159 7.97 -18.54 25.66
N ILE A 160 7.64 -19.56 24.88
CA ILE A 160 8.62 -20.38 24.18
C ILE A 160 8.59 -20.00 22.70
N ILE A 161 9.73 -19.62 22.13
CA ILE A 161 9.87 -19.23 20.73
C ILE A 161 10.83 -20.21 20.03
N HIS A 162 10.48 -20.64 18.82
CA HIS A 162 11.41 -21.23 17.85
C HIS A 162 11.58 -20.27 16.68
N LEU A 163 12.73 -19.60 16.59
CA LEU A 163 13.03 -18.66 15.51
C LEU A 163 13.40 -19.43 14.25
N LYS A 164 12.45 -19.60 13.32
CA LYS A 164 12.66 -20.40 12.11
C LYS A 164 13.51 -19.70 11.07
N GLN A 165 13.24 -18.41 10.85
CA GLN A 165 13.89 -17.65 9.80
C GLN A 165 14.03 -16.18 10.18
N TYR A 166 15.13 -15.59 9.73
CA TYR A 166 15.36 -14.14 9.70
C TYR A 166 15.59 -13.74 8.24
N ILE A 167 14.95 -12.65 7.81
CA ILE A 167 15.03 -12.14 6.45
C ILE A 167 15.30 -10.63 6.53
N PRO A 168 16.50 -10.18 6.11
CA PRO A 168 16.82 -8.76 5.96
C PRO A 168 15.82 -8.02 5.06
N ALA A 169 15.61 -6.73 5.34
CA ALA A 169 14.66 -5.87 4.61
C ALA A 169 14.88 -5.82 3.08
N ASP A 170 16.12 -5.99 2.61
CA ASP A 170 16.47 -6.00 1.18
C ASP A 170 16.22 -7.35 0.49
N GLN A 171 15.93 -8.40 1.26
CA GLN A 171 15.73 -9.77 0.78
C GLN A 171 14.26 -10.17 0.66
N TYR A 172 13.31 -9.26 0.93
CA TYR A 172 11.90 -9.49 0.65
C TYR A 172 11.21 -8.23 0.12
N LYS A 173 10.16 -8.42 -0.68
CA LYS A 173 9.30 -7.32 -1.10
C LYS A 173 8.32 -7.04 0.04
N ALA A 174 8.55 -5.94 0.77
CA ALA A 174 7.59 -5.51 1.79
C ALA A 174 6.24 -5.19 1.14
N ASP A 175 5.15 -5.58 1.78
CA ASP A 175 3.83 -5.18 1.32
C ASP A 175 3.67 -3.66 1.47
N SER A 176 2.87 -3.04 0.60
CA SER A 176 2.63 -1.58 0.62
C SER A 176 2.14 -1.07 1.99
N TRP A 177 1.45 -1.90 2.79
CA TRP A 177 1.02 -1.52 4.15
C TRP A 177 2.16 -1.52 5.18
N GLN A 178 3.26 -2.24 4.92
CA GLN A 178 4.41 -2.35 5.81
C GLN A 178 5.41 -1.22 5.62
N MET A 179 5.38 -0.46 4.52
CA MET A 179 6.32 0.64 4.30
C MET A 179 5.94 1.88 5.13
N ASN A 180 6.92 2.50 5.80
CA ASN A 180 6.71 3.83 6.40
C ASN A 180 6.57 4.89 5.28
N ASP A 181 6.03 6.07 5.61
CA ASP A 181 5.66 7.06 4.60
C ASP A 181 6.87 7.62 3.83
N GLU A 182 8.03 7.72 4.51
CA GLU A 182 9.30 8.10 3.87
C GLU A 182 9.77 7.05 2.86
N THR A 183 9.69 5.76 3.19
CA THR A 183 10.04 4.67 2.27
C THR A 183 9.09 4.66 1.07
N LYS A 184 7.79 4.89 1.29
CA LYS A 184 6.81 5.00 0.20
C LYS A 184 7.16 6.14 -0.75
N LEU A 185 7.51 7.31 -0.21
CA LEU A 185 7.94 8.46 -1.02
C LEU A 185 9.21 8.15 -1.83
N ARG A 186 10.19 7.47 -1.24
CA ARG A 186 11.39 7.02 -1.97
C ARG A 186 11.03 6.03 -3.09
N THR A 187 10.11 5.11 -2.85
CA THR A 187 9.61 4.16 -3.86
C THR A 187 8.93 4.90 -5.01
N VAL A 188 8.15 5.96 -4.75
CA VAL A 188 7.55 6.80 -5.80
C VAL A 188 8.61 7.39 -6.72
N ASP A 189 9.71 7.92 -6.15
CA ASP A 189 10.80 8.49 -6.94
C ASP A 189 11.53 7.42 -7.77
N GLN A 190 11.79 6.23 -7.20
CA GLN A 190 12.38 5.11 -7.93
C GLN A 190 11.52 4.62 -9.09
N LEU A 191 10.20 4.47 -8.88
CA LEU A 191 9.26 4.06 -9.92
C LEU A 191 9.17 5.10 -11.04
N LYS A 192 9.20 6.40 -10.69
CA LYS A 192 9.25 7.50 -11.66
C LYS A 192 10.53 7.42 -12.51
N GLU A 193 11.68 7.17 -11.90
CA GLU A 193 12.96 7.02 -12.61
C GLU A 193 12.99 5.78 -13.51
N GLU A 194 12.47 4.65 -13.03
CA GLU A 194 12.34 3.43 -13.82
C GLU A 194 11.41 3.65 -15.02
N GLY A 195 10.26 4.29 -14.80
CA GLY A 195 9.35 4.69 -15.87
C GLY A 195 10.02 5.62 -16.88
N ASN A 196 10.84 6.58 -16.43
CA ASN A 196 11.60 7.47 -17.31
C ASN A 196 12.63 6.71 -18.15
N ARG A 197 13.28 5.69 -17.58
CA ARG A 197 14.22 4.82 -18.30
C ARG A 197 13.50 4.02 -19.39
N LEU A 198 12.41 3.33 -19.03
CA LEU A 198 11.58 2.57 -19.97
C LEU A 198 11.00 3.46 -21.09
N PHE A 199 10.62 4.69 -20.75
CA PHE A 199 10.17 5.67 -21.74
C PHE A 199 11.25 6.01 -22.78
N LYS A 200 12.50 6.20 -22.34
CA LYS A 200 13.65 6.43 -23.25
C LYS A 200 13.93 5.23 -24.13
N GLU A 201 13.70 4.02 -23.62
CA GLU A 201 13.79 2.75 -24.35
C GLU A 201 12.59 2.52 -25.31
N LYS A 202 11.61 3.43 -25.33
CA LYS A 202 10.36 3.34 -26.10
C LYS A 202 9.43 2.21 -25.66
N GLU A 203 9.67 1.64 -24.48
CA GLU A 203 8.81 0.64 -23.83
C GLU A 203 7.63 1.33 -23.13
N PHE A 204 6.77 1.98 -23.91
CA PHE A 204 5.74 2.88 -23.37
C PHE A 204 4.71 2.17 -22.50
N VAL A 205 4.36 0.91 -22.81
CA VAL A 205 3.42 0.13 -21.99
C VAL A 205 4.01 -0.13 -20.60
N LEU A 206 5.25 -0.60 -20.52
CA LEU A 206 5.92 -0.83 -19.25
C LEU A 206 6.14 0.48 -18.47
N ALA A 207 6.47 1.57 -19.17
CA ALA A 207 6.57 2.89 -18.55
C ALA A 207 5.23 3.32 -17.92
N THR A 208 4.10 3.10 -18.60
CA THR A 208 2.78 3.43 -18.04
C THR A 208 2.47 2.65 -16.76
N GLU A 209 2.83 1.37 -16.69
CA GLU A 209 2.64 0.57 -15.47
C GLU A 209 3.41 1.14 -14.28
N LYS A 210 4.69 1.52 -14.50
CA LYS A 210 5.52 2.12 -13.43
C LYS A 210 4.99 3.45 -12.92
N TYR A 211 4.52 4.32 -13.81
CA TYR A 211 3.91 5.58 -13.39
C TYR A 211 2.59 5.38 -12.65
N ARG A 212 1.76 4.40 -13.05
CA ARG A 212 0.51 4.05 -12.34
C ARG A 212 0.77 3.46 -10.96
N GLU A 213 1.80 2.63 -10.82
CA GLU A 213 2.23 2.09 -9.52
C GLU A 213 2.66 3.23 -8.58
N ALA A 214 3.43 4.20 -9.10
CA ALA A 214 3.82 5.39 -8.34
C ALA A 214 2.63 6.25 -7.89
N LEU A 215 1.65 6.47 -8.78
CA LEU A 215 0.40 7.18 -8.45
C LEU A 215 -0.39 6.46 -7.35
N THR A 216 -0.50 5.13 -7.43
CA THR A 216 -1.23 4.32 -6.42
C THR A 216 -0.61 4.48 -5.02
N ILE A 217 0.72 4.57 -4.93
CA ILE A 217 1.43 4.81 -3.67
C ILE A 217 1.14 6.23 -3.16
N LEU A 218 1.16 7.24 -4.03
CA LEU A 218 0.83 8.61 -3.67
C LEU A 218 -0.61 8.75 -3.18
N ASP A 219 -1.59 8.12 -3.85
CA ASP A 219 -2.99 8.11 -3.42
C ASP A 219 -3.14 7.52 -2.01
N THR A 220 -2.40 6.44 -1.73
CA THR A 220 -2.39 5.81 -0.38
C THR A 220 -1.83 6.75 0.69
N LEU A 221 -0.81 7.55 0.35
CA LEU A 221 -0.24 8.54 1.27
C LEU A 221 -1.20 9.72 1.48
N LEU A 222 -1.85 10.20 0.41
CA LEU A 222 -2.80 11.32 0.47
C LEU A 222 -4.02 11.01 1.36
N LEU A 223 -4.45 9.74 1.46
CA LEU A 223 -5.55 9.32 2.33
C LEU A 223 -5.26 9.52 3.83
N LYS A 224 -4.00 9.68 4.22
CA LYS A 224 -3.60 9.94 5.62
C LYS A 224 -3.62 11.43 5.96
N GLU A 225 -3.53 12.27 4.95
CA GLU A 225 -3.44 13.71 5.09
C GLU A 225 -4.81 14.35 4.88
N LYS A 226 -5.04 15.51 5.51
CA LYS A 226 -6.30 16.22 5.33
C LYS A 226 -6.28 17.01 4.01
N PRO A 227 -7.27 16.82 3.12
CA PRO A 227 -7.32 17.56 1.86
C PRO A 227 -7.29 19.08 2.07
N GLY A 228 -6.37 19.74 1.36
CA GLY A 228 -6.19 21.20 1.40
C GLY A 228 -5.18 21.70 2.44
N ASP A 229 -4.70 20.86 3.36
CA ASP A 229 -3.59 21.23 4.23
C ASP A 229 -2.27 21.29 3.45
N THR A 230 -1.24 21.91 4.03
CA THR A 230 0.04 22.16 3.36
C THR A 230 0.71 20.86 2.94
N GLU A 231 0.78 19.90 3.85
CA GLU A 231 1.39 18.58 3.66
C GLU A 231 0.67 17.80 2.55
N TRP A 232 -0.67 17.81 2.56
CA TRP A 232 -1.48 17.19 1.50
C TRP A 232 -1.20 17.84 0.15
N THR A 233 -1.14 19.18 0.10
CA THR A 233 -0.94 19.94 -1.13
C THR A 233 0.45 19.69 -1.74
N GLU A 234 1.49 19.68 -0.90
CA GLU A 234 2.86 19.37 -1.35
C GLU A 234 3.00 17.92 -1.83
N LEU A 235 2.30 16.99 -1.18
CA LEU A 235 2.24 15.60 -1.61
C LEU A 235 1.49 15.44 -2.94
N ASP A 236 0.33 16.08 -3.10
CA ASP A 236 -0.49 15.99 -4.31
C ASP A 236 0.20 16.60 -5.53
N LYS A 237 1.03 17.65 -5.34
CA LYS A 237 1.89 18.19 -6.41
C LYS A 237 2.84 17.15 -7.02
N LYS A 238 3.24 16.10 -6.27
CA LYS A 238 4.08 15.02 -6.80
C LYS A 238 3.36 14.18 -7.86
N ASN A 239 2.03 14.24 -7.95
CA ASN A 239 1.26 13.58 -9.01
C ASN A 239 1.47 14.23 -10.39
N ILE A 240 1.74 15.54 -10.45
CA ILE A 240 1.87 16.30 -11.71
C ILE A 240 2.87 15.67 -12.69
N PRO A 241 4.15 15.43 -12.33
CA PRO A 241 5.13 14.85 -13.25
C PRO A 241 4.74 13.42 -13.72
N LEU A 242 4.08 12.63 -12.86
CA LEU A 242 3.63 11.28 -13.20
C LEU A 242 2.51 11.31 -14.24
N TYR A 243 1.49 12.15 -14.03
CA TYR A 243 0.39 12.34 -14.99
C TYR A 243 0.87 12.91 -16.32
N LEU A 244 1.81 13.86 -16.28
CA LEU A 244 2.48 14.37 -17.47
C LEU A 244 3.14 13.23 -18.26
N ASN A 245 3.95 12.40 -17.60
CA ASN A 245 4.63 11.29 -18.25
C ASN A 245 3.67 10.23 -18.79
N LEU A 246 2.62 9.90 -18.04
CA LEU A 246 1.53 9.02 -18.48
C LEU A 246 0.84 9.55 -19.74
N SER A 247 0.47 10.83 -19.76
CA SER A 247 -0.14 11.46 -20.92
C SER A 247 0.75 11.35 -22.17
N GLN A 248 2.06 11.56 -22.00
CA GLN A 248 3.01 11.39 -23.10
C GLN A 248 3.13 9.94 -23.59
N CYS A 249 3.13 8.97 -22.68
CA CYS A 249 3.17 7.55 -23.06
C CYS A 249 1.92 7.18 -23.86
N TYR A 250 0.74 7.61 -23.41
CA TYR A 250 -0.51 7.36 -24.12
C TYR A 250 -0.55 8.02 -25.50
N LEU A 251 -0.03 9.25 -25.64
CA LEU A 251 0.12 9.88 -26.96
C LEU A 251 1.00 9.03 -27.89
N ASN A 252 2.13 8.53 -27.40
CA ASN A 252 3.02 7.67 -28.19
C ASN A 252 2.36 6.31 -28.57
N LEU A 253 1.39 5.86 -27.77
CA LEU A 253 0.58 4.67 -28.02
C LEU A 253 -0.70 4.95 -28.82
N ASN A 254 -0.94 6.20 -29.26
CA ASN A 254 -2.18 6.65 -29.90
C ASN A 254 -3.46 6.41 -29.06
N ARG A 255 -3.31 6.34 -27.73
CA ARG A 255 -4.40 6.19 -26.75
C ARG A 255 -4.91 7.56 -26.33
N PHE A 256 -5.58 8.25 -27.24
CA PHE A 256 -5.88 9.69 -27.10
C PHE A 256 -6.82 10.02 -25.94
N TYR A 257 -7.80 9.18 -25.62
CA TYR A 257 -8.71 9.42 -24.49
C TYR A 257 -7.99 9.34 -23.15
N GLU A 258 -7.12 8.34 -22.96
CA GLU A 258 -6.31 8.20 -21.75
C GLU A 258 -5.26 9.31 -21.65
N ALA A 259 -4.67 9.72 -22.79
CA ALA A 259 -3.76 10.85 -22.84
C ALA A 259 -4.43 12.16 -22.41
N ARG A 260 -5.67 12.41 -22.86
CA ARG A 260 -6.50 13.54 -22.45
C ARG A 260 -6.77 13.51 -20.95
N GLY A 261 -7.27 12.39 -20.42
CA GLY A 261 -7.58 12.25 -19.00
C GLY A 261 -6.36 12.48 -18.10
N ALA A 262 -5.19 11.92 -18.46
CA ALA A 262 -3.96 12.15 -17.71
C ALA A 262 -3.49 13.62 -17.77
N ALA A 263 -3.64 14.30 -18.91
CA ALA A 263 -3.32 15.73 -19.00
C ALA A 263 -4.28 16.59 -18.17
N GLU A 264 -5.57 16.24 -18.13
CA GLU A 264 -6.57 16.92 -17.30
C GLU A 264 -6.27 16.78 -15.81
N GLU A 265 -5.83 15.60 -15.34
CA GLU A 265 -5.38 15.40 -13.95
C GLU A 265 -4.18 16.29 -13.58
N ALA A 266 -3.24 16.50 -14.51
CA ALA A 266 -2.15 17.45 -14.30
C ALA A 266 -2.66 18.90 -14.25
N LEU A 267 -3.60 19.28 -15.13
CA LEU A 267 -4.17 20.63 -15.18
C LEU A 267 -5.08 20.96 -13.99
N LYS A 268 -5.74 19.97 -13.38
CA LYS A 268 -6.48 20.19 -12.11
C LYS A 268 -5.57 20.71 -11.00
N ARG A 269 -4.29 20.32 -11.02
CA ARG A 269 -3.28 20.64 -10.01
C ARG A 269 -2.43 21.85 -10.40
N ASP A 270 -2.09 21.96 -11.68
CA ASP A 270 -1.39 23.09 -12.26
C ASP A 270 -2.09 23.52 -13.56
N PRO A 271 -3.12 24.40 -13.47
CA PRO A 271 -3.91 24.84 -14.61
C PRO A 271 -3.09 25.57 -15.68
N GLY A 272 -1.88 26.03 -15.34
CA GLY A 272 -0.99 26.70 -16.25
C GLY A 272 0.03 25.78 -16.90
N ASN A 273 0.02 24.47 -16.64
CA ASN A 273 1.13 23.62 -17.06
C ASN A 273 1.27 23.53 -18.59
N GLU A 274 2.38 24.05 -19.12
CA GLU A 274 2.67 24.10 -20.56
C GLU A 274 2.54 22.71 -21.22
N LYS A 275 3.19 21.70 -20.62
CA LYS A 275 3.23 20.34 -21.16
C LYS A 275 1.86 19.67 -21.13
N ALA A 276 1.06 19.93 -20.09
CA ALA A 276 -0.28 19.38 -19.99
C ALA A 276 -1.23 20.01 -21.03
N LEU A 277 -1.20 21.33 -21.20
CA LEU A 277 -1.96 22.04 -22.24
C LEU A 277 -1.60 21.51 -23.64
N TYR A 278 -0.30 21.40 -23.94
CA TYR A 278 0.18 20.85 -25.20
C TYR A 278 -0.34 19.42 -25.44
N ARG A 279 -0.18 18.53 -24.45
CA ARG A 279 -0.55 17.12 -24.58
C ARG A 279 -2.06 16.91 -24.66
N ARG A 280 -2.85 17.71 -23.94
CA ARG A 280 -4.32 17.70 -24.06
C ARG A 280 -4.76 18.16 -25.44
N ALA A 281 -4.15 19.22 -25.98
CA ALA A 281 -4.40 19.66 -27.34
C ALA A 281 -4.08 18.57 -28.38
N LYS A 282 -2.91 17.92 -28.29
CA LYS A 282 -2.54 16.79 -29.18
C LYS A 282 -3.56 15.65 -29.11
N SER A 283 -4.04 15.33 -27.92
CA SER A 283 -5.05 14.29 -27.71
C SER A 283 -6.38 14.66 -28.38
N LYS A 284 -6.86 15.90 -28.19
CA LYS A 284 -8.07 16.44 -28.81
C LYS A 284 -7.97 16.51 -30.34
N ILE A 285 -6.79 16.84 -30.88
CA ILE A 285 -6.53 16.73 -32.33
C ILE A 285 -6.68 15.28 -32.82
N GLY A 286 -6.20 14.32 -32.03
CA GLY A 286 -6.33 12.89 -32.30
C GLY A 286 -7.78 12.38 -32.29
N THR A 287 -8.63 12.94 -31.41
CA THR A 287 -10.07 12.60 -31.30
C THR A 287 -10.98 13.48 -32.17
N TRP A 288 -10.42 14.39 -32.97
CA TRP A 288 -11.15 15.35 -33.81
C TRP A 288 -11.97 16.42 -33.05
N ASP A 289 -11.64 16.66 -31.78
CA ASP A 289 -12.17 17.75 -30.95
C ASP A 289 -11.41 19.06 -31.25
N LEU A 290 -11.48 19.51 -32.51
CA LEU A 290 -10.59 20.54 -33.06
C LEU A 290 -10.80 21.94 -32.47
N ASP A 291 -12.01 22.28 -32.01
CA ASP A 291 -12.30 23.58 -31.38
C ASP A 291 -11.65 23.65 -29.99
N GLU A 292 -11.87 22.63 -29.16
CA GLU A 292 -11.26 22.54 -27.83
C GLU A 292 -9.72 22.41 -27.89
N ALA A 293 -9.16 21.84 -28.97
CA ALA A 293 -7.71 21.76 -29.16
C ALA A 293 -7.10 23.14 -29.46
N GLU A 294 -7.81 23.97 -30.23
CA GLU A 294 -7.38 25.33 -30.55
C GLU A 294 -7.35 26.20 -29.29
N GLU A 295 -8.35 26.08 -28.42
CA GLU A 295 -8.40 26.77 -27.13
C GLU A 295 -7.18 26.46 -26.25
N ASP A 296 -6.82 25.17 -26.13
CA ASP A 296 -5.66 24.74 -25.35
C ASP A 296 -4.34 25.32 -25.89
N LEU A 297 -4.18 25.37 -27.22
CA LEU A 297 -2.97 25.90 -27.87
C LEU A 297 -2.86 27.42 -27.73
N ILE A 298 -3.99 28.13 -27.83
CA ILE A 298 -4.05 29.58 -27.59
C ILE A 298 -3.71 29.88 -26.13
N GLU A 299 -4.28 29.12 -25.20
CA GLU A 299 -3.98 29.28 -23.77
C GLU A 299 -2.50 29.00 -23.46
N MET A 300 -1.94 27.94 -24.03
CA MET A 300 -0.51 27.62 -23.92
C MET A 300 0.36 28.77 -24.42
N ALA A 301 0.10 29.29 -25.62
CA ALA A 301 0.87 30.39 -26.21
C ALA A 301 0.75 31.71 -25.42
N ARG A 302 -0.40 31.91 -24.75
CA ARG A 302 -0.65 33.09 -23.91
C ARG A 302 0.12 33.01 -22.59
N LYS A 303 0.17 31.83 -21.96
CA LYS A 303 0.83 31.63 -20.66
C LYS A 303 2.34 31.43 -20.80
N HIS A 304 2.79 30.83 -21.90
CA HIS A 304 4.19 30.47 -22.18
C HIS A 304 4.61 31.04 -23.53
N PRO A 305 5.03 32.32 -23.58
CA PRO A 305 5.41 33.00 -24.81
C PRO A 305 6.55 32.31 -25.60
N GLU A 306 7.43 31.59 -24.92
CA GLU A 306 8.51 30.78 -25.50
C GLU A 306 7.99 29.62 -26.36
N SER A 307 6.78 29.15 -26.07
CA SER A 307 6.14 28.02 -26.76
C SER A 307 5.21 28.47 -27.88
N LYS A 308 5.13 29.78 -28.14
CA LYS A 308 4.25 30.37 -29.16
C LYS A 308 4.50 29.80 -30.55
N THR A 309 5.76 29.60 -30.95
CA THR A 309 6.10 29.00 -32.26
C THR A 309 5.64 27.54 -32.35
N LEU A 310 5.74 26.77 -31.26
CA LEU A 310 5.24 25.41 -31.21
C LEU A 310 3.70 25.38 -31.31
N ALA A 311 3.02 26.27 -30.56
CA ALA A 311 1.58 26.42 -30.61
C ALA A 311 1.07 26.75 -32.02
N GLN A 312 1.74 27.69 -32.71
CA GLN A 312 1.39 28.09 -34.07
C GLN A 312 1.45 26.93 -35.07
N LYS A 313 2.49 26.08 -34.98
CA LYS A 313 2.60 24.89 -35.85
C LYS A 313 1.44 23.90 -35.64
N GLU A 314 1.03 23.66 -34.40
CA GLU A 314 -0.12 22.79 -34.14
C GLU A 314 -1.45 23.46 -34.53
N LEU A 315 -1.58 24.77 -34.38
CA LEU A 315 -2.76 25.53 -34.83
C LEU A 315 -2.94 25.45 -36.35
N GLU A 316 -1.86 25.49 -37.12
CA GLU A 316 -1.91 25.27 -38.58
C GLU A 316 -2.48 23.87 -38.92
N ILE A 317 -2.09 22.84 -38.16
CA ILE A 317 -2.63 21.48 -38.30
C ILE A 317 -4.13 21.45 -38.00
N VAL A 318 -4.55 22.11 -36.91
CA VAL A 318 -5.96 22.22 -36.52
C VAL A 318 -6.77 22.91 -37.61
N HIS A 319 -6.31 24.07 -38.10
CA HIS A 319 -6.98 24.83 -39.15
C HIS A 319 -7.14 24.03 -40.44
N ARG A 320 -6.08 23.32 -40.87
CA ARG A 320 -6.15 22.44 -42.04
C ARG A 320 -7.19 21.33 -41.85
N LYS A 321 -7.19 20.63 -40.71
CA LYS A 321 -8.18 19.58 -40.40
C LYS A 321 -9.62 20.13 -40.36
N LYS A 322 -9.83 21.34 -39.81
CA LYS A 322 -11.14 22.00 -39.81
C LYS A 322 -11.62 22.31 -41.23
N LEU A 323 -10.72 22.74 -42.13
CA LEU A 323 -11.05 23.00 -43.52
C LEU A 323 -11.41 21.71 -44.26
N GLU A 324 -10.65 20.63 -44.05
CA GLU A 324 -10.93 19.29 -44.59
C GLU A 324 -12.32 18.80 -44.15
N LYS A 325 -12.66 18.92 -42.85
CA LYS A 325 -13.98 18.59 -42.31
C LYS A 325 -15.09 19.39 -42.99
N LYS A 326 -14.93 20.72 -43.09
CA LYS A 326 -15.91 21.60 -43.76
C LYS A 326 -16.11 21.24 -45.24
N GLN A 327 -15.05 20.87 -45.96
CA GLN A 327 -15.17 20.44 -47.35
C GLN A 327 -15.88 19.10 -47.48
N SER A 328 -15.56 18.15 -46.60
CA SER A 328 -16.23 16.85 -46.53
C SER A 328 -17.73 17.02 -46.24
N ASP A 329 -18.09 17.81 -45.23
CA ASP A 329 -19.48 18.06 -44.85
C ASP A 329 -20.29 18.69 -45.99
N LYS A 330 -19.69 19.66 -46.72
CA LYS A 330 -20.30 20.25 -47.92
C LYS A 330 -20.55 19.22 -49.03
N SER A 331 -19.58 18.33 -49.27
CA SER A 331 -19.72 17.26 -50.27
C SER A 331 -20.79 16.25 -49.89
N VAL A 332 -20.85 15.83 -48.62
CA VAL A 332 -21.89 14.93 -48.09
C VAL A 332 -23.27 15.56 -48.22
N TYR A 333 -23.42 16.83 -47.83
CA TYR A 333 -24.69 17.54 -47.94
C TYR A 333 -25.16 17.65 -49.40
N LYS A 334 -24.24 17.97 -50.33
CA LYS A 334 -24.55 18.00 -51.76
C LYS A 334 -24.99 16.64 -52.31
N ALA A 335 -24.35 15.55 -51.86
CA ALA A 335 -24.71 14.19 -52.25
C ALA A 335 -26.11 13.79 -51.71
N MET A 336 -26.42 14.13 -50.45
CA MET A 336 -27.74 13.87 -49.88
C MET A 336 -28.86 14.65 -50.60
N PHE A 337 -28.62 15.93 -50.95
CA PHE A 337 -29.59 16.74 -51.69
C PHE A 337 -29.87 16.20 -53.09
N THR A 338 -28.83 15.75 -53.80
CA THR A 338 -28.97 15.20 -55.15
C THR A 338 -29.65 13.82 -55.13
N ALA A 339 -29.41 12.99 -54.12
CA ALA A 339 -30.09 11.72 -53.93
C ALA A 339 -31.59 11.88 -53.60
N ASN A 340 -31.97 12.83 -52.75
CA ASN A 340 -33.38 13.11 -52.45
C ASN A 340 -34.13 13.65 -53.68
N ALA A 341 -33.51 14.56 -54.45
CA ALA A 341 -34.11 15.11 -55.66
C ALA A 341 -34.32 14.06 -56.78
N SER A 342 -33.59 12.95 -56.75
CA SER A 342 -33.75 11.83 -57.68
C SER A 342 -34.66 10.71 -57.16
N GLY A 343 -35.07 10.77 -55.89
CA GLY A 343 -36.05 9.88 -55.26
C GLY A 343 -37.51 10.36 -55.34
N GLU A 344 -37.75 11.66 -55.53
CA GLU A 344 -39.11 12.25 -55.66
C GLU A 344 -39.70 12.16 -57.08
N ASN A 345 -38.98 11.58 -58.05
CA ASN A 345 -39.42 11.38 -59.43
C ASN A 345 -39.76 9.91 -59.77
N LYS A 346 -40.25 9.13 -58.80
CA LYS A 346 -40.74 7.76 -59.03
C LYS A 346 -42.16 7.54 -58.57
#